data_AF-A0A2G9TVZ4-F1
#
_entry.id   AF-A0A2G9TVZ4-F1
#
_cell.length_a   1.000
_cell.length_b   1.000
_cell.length_c   1.000
_cell.angle_alpha   90.00
_cell.angle_beta   90.00
_cell.angle_gamma   90.00
#
_symmetry.space_group_name_H-M   'P 1'
#
loop_
_entity.id
_entity.type
_entity.pdbx_description
1 polymer ?
#
loop_
_entity_poly.entity_id
_entity_poly.type
_entity_poly.pdbx_seq_one_letter_code
_entity_poly.pdbx_strand_id
1 'polypeptide(L)'
;MSDAQTLSTRTHLGHLLNPGDLVMAFDIRNCNVNNTVFDEMKPEDIPDVIIVKKVYDRARRLAHRKWKLKRLVVDGNIVGNGTESVADEFQRFMEDVEEDPALREKINIYKDEERINQAVDSDDEAIPDAPTLAEMLDDLNFEDSEMQDVAAESSQEEPMEKA
;
A
#
# COMPACT_ATOMS: atom_id res chain seq x y z
N MET A 1 8.34 -11.21 31.61
CA MET A 1 8.53 -11.80 30.27
C MET A 1 7.14 -12.02 29.73
N SER A 2 6.79 -11.47 28.56
CA SER A 2 5.47 -11.70 27.97
C SER A 2 5.35 -13.18 27.58
N ASP A 3 4.20 -13.79 27.85
CA ASP A 3 3.83 -15.17 27.46
C ASP A 3 3.62 -15.33 25.94
N ALA A 4 4.45 -14.69 25.11
CA ALA A 4 4.31 -14.76 23.67
C ALA A 4 4.82 -16.12 23.16
N GLN A 5 3.88 -16.99 22.74
CA GLN A 5 4.21 -18.25 22.10
C GLN A 5 4.92 -17.99 20.77
N THR A 6 6.14 -18.51 20.62
CA THR A 6 6.89 -18.41 19.37
C THR A 6 6.42 -19.50 18.40
N LEU A 7 6.29 -19.16 17.12
CA LEU A 7 5.87 -20.07 16.05
C LEU A 7 6.97 -20.16 14.99
N SER A 8 7.10 -21.32 14.36
CA SER A 8 8.04 -21.57 13.28
C SER A 8 7.28 -22.02 12.05
N THR A 9 7.47 -21.34 10.93
CA THR A 9 6.84 -21.70 9.65
C THR A 9 7.79 -21.45 8.49
N ARG A 10 7.61 -22.20 7.41
CA ARG A 10 8.36 -22.00 6.16
C ARG A 10 7.55 -21.08 5.26
N THR A 11 8.18 -20.01 4.79
CA THR A 11 7.54 -19.05 3.88
C THR A 11 8.33 -18.90 2.58
N HIS A 12 7.62 -18.53 1.52
CA HIS A 12 8.18 -18.18 0.21
C HIS A 12 8.71 -16.74 0.17
N LEU A 13 8.39 -15.93 1.19
CA LEU A 13 8.78 -14.52 1.31
C LEU A 13 10.17 -14.34 1.95
N GLY A 14 11.03 -15.37 1.95
CA GLY A 14 12.34 -15.31 2.59
C GLY A 14 13.29 -14.26 2.00
N HIS A 15 13.10 -13.87 0.74
CA HIS A 15 13.86 -12.80 0.09
C HIS A 15 13.36 -11.39 0.43
N LEU A 16 12.18 -11.29 1.08
CA LEU A 16 11.49 -10.02 1.35
C LEU A 16 11.48 -9.66 2.84
N LEU A 17 11.48 -10.68 3.70
CA LEU A 17 11.34 -10.54 5.15
C LEU A 17 12.69 -10.40 5.84
N ASN A 18 12.81 -9.36 6.66
CA ASN A 18 13.92 -9.09 7.57
C ASN A 18 13.46 -9.21 9.04
N PRO A 19 14.38 -9.47 9.98
CA PRO A 19 14.05 -9.48 11.40
C PRO A 19 13.44 -8.14 11.85
N GLY A 20 12.25 -8.19 12.47
CA GLY A 20 11.52 -7.01 12.92
C GLY A 20 10.42 -6.54 11.97
N ASP A 21 10.30 -7.14 10.78
CA ASP A 21 9.20 -6.87 9.86
C ASP A 21 7.85 -7.34 10.40
N LEU A 22 6.81 -6.60 10.03
CA LEU A 22 5.42 -6.99 10.26
C LEU A 22 4.93 -7.82 9.07
N VAL A 23 4.09 -8.82 9.34
CA VAL A 23 3.53 -9.69 8.30
C VAL A 23 2.05 -9.96 8.55
N MET A 24 1.32 -10.20 7.46
CA MET A 24 -0.01 -10.79 7.49
C MET A 24 0.09 -12.29 7.26
N ALA A 25 -0.59 -13.05 8.12
CA ALA A 25 -0.58 -14.50 8.07
C ALA A 25 -1.94 -15.07 8.47
N PHE A 26 -2.26 -16.25 7.94
CA PHE A 26 -3.37 -17.07 8.40
C PHE A 26 -2.93 -17.91 9.60
N ASP A 27 -3.69 -17.84 10.69
CA ASP A 27 -3.53 -18.72 11.86
C ASP A 27 -4.38 -19.98 11.66
N ILE A 28 -3.72 -21.08 11.30
CA ILE A 28 -4.38 -22.35 10.97
C ILE A 28 -4.78 -23.10 12.24
N ARG A 29 -4.03 -22.94 13.34
CA ARG A 29 -4.28 -23.65 14.61
C ARG A 29 -5.64 -23.35 15.21
N ASN A 30 -6.10 -22.11 15.05
CA ASN A 30 -7.39 -21.63 15.55
C ASN A 30 -8.48 -21.62 14.46
N CYS A 31 -8.15 -22.10 13.26
CA CYS A 31 -9.08 -22.10 12.14
C CYS A 31 -10.02 -23.30 12.23
N ASN A 32 -11.33 -23.07 12.13
CA ASN A 32 -12.33 -24.11 11.99
C ASN A 32 -12.83 -24.13 10.55
N VAL A 33 -12.29 -25.04 9.74
CA VAL A 33 -12.59 -25.13 8.30
C VAL A 33 -13.44 -26.37 8.06
N ASN A 34 -14.55 -26.21 7.34
CA ASN A 34 -15.33 -27.33 6.83
C ASN A 34 -14.79 -27.73 5.45
N ASN A 35 -13.72 -28.54 5.41
CA ASN A 35 -13.11 -28.98 4.15
C ASN A 35 -12.58 -30.41 4.27
N THR A 36 -13.17 -31.32 3.48
CA THR A 36 -12.85 -32.76 3.53
C THR A 36 -11.39 -33.07 3.20
N VAL A 37 -10.75 -32.30 2.31
CA VAL A 37 -9.34 -32.48 1.96
C VAL A 37 -8.44 -32.10 3.13
N PHE A 38 -8.81 -31.04 3.85
CA PHE A 38 -8.09 -30.60 5.05
C PHE A 38 -8.24 -31.63 6.19
N ASP A 39 -9.43 -32.22 6.34
CA ASP A 39 -9.69 -33.27 7.34
C ASP A 39 -8.92 -34.57 7.07
N GLU A 40 -8.65 -34.88 5.80
CA GLU A 40 -7.88 -36.05 5.37
C GLU A 40 -6.36 -35.86 5.47
N MET A 41 -5.88 -34.62 5.63
CA MET A 41 -4.45 -34.31 5.76
C MET A 41 -3.90 -34.75 7.11
N LYS A 42 -2.62 -35.14 7.12
CA LYS A 42 -1.94 -35.44 8.38
C LYS A 42 -1.68 -34.14 9.14
N PRO A 43 -1.94 -34.09 10.46
CA PRO A 43 -1.66 -32.91 11.27
C PRO A 43 -0.21 -32.42 11.20
N GLU A 44 0.73 -33.33 10.98
CA GLU A 44 2.17 -33.04 10.86
C GLU A 44 2.54 -32.27 9.57
N ASP A 45 1.73 -32.43 8.52
CA ASP A 45 1.94 -31.78 7.22
C ASP A 45 1.25 -30.40 7.14
N ILE A 46 0.41 -30.08 8.13
CA ILE A 46 -0.34 -28.82 8.19
C ILE A 46 0.48 -27.78 8.97
N PRO A 47 0.84 -26.64 8.35
CA PRO A 47 1.57 -25.59 9.05
C PRO A 47 0.67 -24.87 10.06
N ASP A 48 1.26 -24.46 11.19
CA ASP A 48 0.55 -23.69 12.21
C ASP A 48 0.10 -22.31 11.71
N VAL A 49 0.94 -21.67 10.91
CA VAL A 49 0.74 -20.32 10.38
C VAL A 49 1.25 -20.25 8.94
N ILE A 50 0.48 -19.58 8.08
CA ILE A 50 0.85 -19.37 6.67
C ILE A 50 1.01 -17.87 6.44
N ILE A 51 2.24 -17.42 6.19
CA ILE A 51 2.54 -16.01 5.89
C ILE A 51 2.21 -15.71 4.43
N VAL A 52 1.46 -14.64 4.20
CA VAL A 52 0.96 -14.28 2.86
C VAL A 52 1.54 -12.98 2.33
N LYS A 53 1.73 -11.97 3.20
CA LYS A 53 2.13 -10.63 2.78
C LYS A 53 3.01 -9.95 3.84
N LYS A 54 4.06 -9.24 3.41
CA LYS A 54 4.80 -8.31 4.27
C LYS A 54 3.97 -7.04 4.45
N VAL A 55 3.89 -6.55 5.68
CA VAL A 55 3.26 -5.26 5.99
C VAL A 55 4.36 -4.24 6.15
N TYR A 56 4.36 -3.22 5.29
CA TYR A 56 5.24 -2.09 5.46
C TYR A 56 4.53 -0.94 6.17
N ASP A 57 5.32 -0.08 6.80
CA ASP A 57 4.84 1.11 7.48
C ASP A 57 4.28 2.12 6.46
N ARG A 58 3.00 2.49 6.63
CA ARG A 58 2.29 3.40 5.71
C ARG A 58 2.90 4.80 5.69
N ALA A 59 3.34 5.33 6.83
CA ALA A 59 3.92 6.66 6.91
C ALA A 59 5.27 6.72 6.21
N ARG A 60 6.12 5.69 6.39
CA ARG A 60 7.38 5.55 5.67
C ARG A 60 7.14 5.43 4.17
N ARG A 61 6.22 4.58 3.71
CA ARG A 61 5.88 4.49 2.27
C ARG A 61 5.47 5.85 1.71
N LEU A 62 4.58 6.57 2.40
CA LEU A 62 4.09 7.86 1.93
C LEU A 62 5.19 8.91 1.83
N ALA A 63 6.16 8.90 2.76
CA ALA A 63 7.31 9.81 2.73
C ALA A 63 8.26 9.53 1.56
N HIS A 64 8.37 8.27 1.14
CA HIS A 64 9.23 7.85 0.01
C HIS A 64 8.53 7.87 -1.35
N ARG A 65 7.22 8.10 -1.38
CA ARG A 65 6.45 8.16 -2.62
C ARG A 65 6.80 9.41 -3.42
N LYS A 66 7.50 9.19 -4.54
CA LYS A 66 7.95 10.19 -5.53
C LYS A 66 7.03 10.33 -6.76
N TRP A 67 5.86 9.67 -6.71
CA TRP A 67 4.94 9.54 -7.83
C TRP A 67 3.50 9.78 -7.37
N LYS A 68 2.63 10.15 -8.32
CA LYS A 68 1.21 10.42 -8.10
C LYS A 68 0.36 9.78 -9.19
N LEU A 69 -0.91 9.52 -8.87
CA LEU A 69 -1.95 9.13 -9.83
C LEU A 69 -2.93 10.27 -10.02
N LYS A 70 -3.38 10.43 -11.26
CA LYS A 70 -4.45 11.35 -11.61
C LYS A 70 -5.80 10.67 -11.49
N ARG A 71 -6.79 11.40 -10.99
CA ARG A 71 -8.18 10.95 -10.94
C ARG A 71 -9.02 11.70 -11.97
N LEU A 72 -10.05 11.03 -12.45
CA LEU A 72 -11.05 11.65 -13.31
C LEU A 72 -11.87 12.66 -12.51
N VAL A 73 -12.05 13.84 -13.10
CA VAL A 73 -12.94 14.89 -12.57
C VAL A 73 -14.19 14.90 -13.42
N VAL A 74 -15.35 14.79 -12.78
CA VAL A 74 -16.66 14.88 -13.44
C VAL A 74 -17.41 16.03 -12.79
N ASP A 75 -17.83 17.00 -13.59
CA ASP A 75 -18.57 18.20 -13.14
C ASP A 75 -17.88 18.98 -12.00
N GLY A 76 -16.54 19.03 -12.02
CA GLY A 76 -15.73 19.72 -11.00
C GLY A 76 -15.55 18.94 -9.70
N ASN A 77 -16.09 17.72 -9.59
CA ASN A 77 -15.87 16.83 -8.46
C ASN A 77 -14.96 15.67 -8.86
N ILE A 78 -13.96 15.39 -8.01
CA ILE A 78 -13.13 14.19 -8.13
C ILE A 78 -14.02 12.97 -7.85
N VAL A 79 -14.09 12.05 -8.82
CA VAL A 79 -14.89 10.84 -8.67
C VAL A 79 -14.40 10.06 -7.44
N GLY A 80 -15.34 9.80 -6.53
CA GLY A 80 -15.07 9.05 -5.30
C GLY A 80 -14.58 9.88 -4.10
N ASN A 81 -14.43 11.19 -4.19
CA ASN A 81 -13.87 11.98 -3.07
C ASN A 81 -14.85 12.28 -1.91
N GLY A 82 -15.99 11.58 -1.83
CA GLY A 82 -17.08 11.91 -0.92
C GLY A 82 -17.01 11.27 0.47
N THR A 83 -16.20 10.23 0.67
CA THR A 83 -16.14 9.48 1.93
C THR A 83 -14.72 9.06 2.30
N GLU A 84 -14.46 8.95 3.61
CA GLU A 84 -13.21 8.41 4.16
C GLU A 84 -12.92 7.00 3.64
N SER A 85 -13.95 6.18 3.44
CA SER A 85 -13.82 4.84 2.88
C SER A 85 -13.16 4.82 1.50
N VAL A 86 -13.50 5.78 0.63
CA VAL A 86 -12.93 5.83 -0.72
C VAL A 86 -11.50 6.38 -0.69
N ALA A 87 -11.20 7.29 0.23
CA ALA A 87 -9.82 7.72 0.46
C ALA A 87 -8.93 6.55 0.90
N ASP A 88 -9.42 5.72 1.81
CA ASP A 88 -8.73 4.50 2.25
C ASP A 88 -8.57 3.45 1.13
N GLU A 89 -9.61 3.24 0.32
CA GLU A 89 -9.56 2.35 -0.85
C GLU A 89 -8.52 2.82 -1.87
N PHE A 90 -8.47 4.13 -2.15
CA PHE A 90 -7.46 4.68 -3.03
C PHE A 90 -6.04 4.53 -2.48
N GLN A 91 -5.86 4.71 -1.18
CA GLN A 91 -4.55 4.51 -0.56
C GLN A 91 -4.10 3.05 -0.66
N ARG A 92 -5.01 2.09 -0.46
CA ARG A 92 -4.74 0.66 -0.68
C ARG A 92 -4.39 0.36 -2.13
N PHE A 93 -5.13 0.97 -3.06
CA PHE A 93 -4.82 0.84 -4.48
C PHE A 93 -3.41 1.34 -4.81
N MET A 94 -3.00 2.50 -4.26
CA MET A 94 -1.63 3.00 -4.45
C MET A 94 -0.58 2.06 -3.84
N GLU A 95 -0.87 1.44 -2.69
CA GLU A 95 0.00 0.42 -2.08
C GLU A 95 0.12 -0.82 -2.99
N ASP A 96 -0.97 -1.26 -3.62
CA ASP A 96 -0.95 -2.39 -4.55
C ASP A 96 -0.15 -2.06 -5.83
N VAL A 97 -0.21 -0.83 -6.35
CA VAL A 97 0.63 -0.38 -7.47
C VAL A 97 2.13 -0.42 -7.13
N GLU A 98 2.50 -0.12 -5.88
CA GLU A 98 3.88 -0.22 -5.39
C GLU A 98 4.35 -1.66 -5.23
N GLU A 99 3.44 -2.61 -5.02
CA GLU A 99 3.80 -4.00 -4.68
C GLU A 99 3.65 -4.97 -5.86
N ASP A 100 2.78 -4.68 -6.84
CA ASP A 100 2.52 -5.55 -8.00
C ASP A 100 3.01 -4.91 -9.33
N PRO A 101 4.14 -5.38 -9.88
CA PRO A 101 4.64 -4.92 -11.18
C PRO A 101 3.67 -5.15 -12.35
N ALA A 102 2.87 -6.21 -12.33
CA ALA A 102 1.94 -6.53 -13.41
C ALA A 102 0.68 -5.64 -13.38
N LEU A 103 0.31 -5.15 -12.20
CA LEU A 103 -0.68 -4.09 -12.04
C LEU A 103 -0.10 -2.75 -12.49
N ARG A 104 1.14 -2.45 -12.07
CA ARG A 104 1.86 -1.22 -12.39
C ARG A 104 1.97 -0.94 -13.88
N GLU A 105 2.28 -1.95 -14.69
CA GLU A 105 2.40 -1.84 -16.16
C GLU A 105 1.12 -1.29 -16.82
N LYS A 106 -0.05 -1.50 -16.20
CA LYS A 106 -1.35 -1.15 -16.77
C LYS A 106 -1.85 0.23 -16.34
N ILE A 107 -1.10 0.94 -15.51
CA ILE A 107 -1.52 2.19 -14.88
C ILE A 107 -0.56 3.30 -15.27
N ASN A 108 -1.11 4.46 -15.65
CA ASN A 108 -0.31 5.66 -15.90
C ASN A 108 0.15 6.26 -14.57
N ILE A 109 1.45 6.27 -14.34
CA ILE A 109 2.10 6.78 -13.13
C ILE A 109 2.83 8.06 -13.48
N TYR A 110 2.60 9.13 -12.72
CA TYR A 110 3.19 10.44 -13.00
C TYR A 110 4.20 10.82 -11.93
N LYS A 111 5.23 11.58 -12.32
CA LYS A 111 6.18 12.16 -11.38
C LYS A 111 5.50 13.17 -10.47
N ASP A 112 5.88 13.14 -9.20
CA ASP A 112 5.51 14.18 -8.23
C ASP A 112 6.75 15.06 -8.00
N GLU A 113 6.85 16.17 -8.73
CA GLU A 113 8.01 17.06 -8.68
C GLU A 113 8.25 17.67 -7.29
N GLU A 114 7.18 17.94 -6.53
CA GLU A 114 7.30 18.48 -5.18
C GLU A 114 7.94 17.46 -4.24
N ARG A 115 7.47 16.20 -4.30
CA ARG A 115 8.02 15.09 -3.50
C ARG A 115 9.43 14.73 -3.94
N ILE A 116 9.72 14.71 -5.23
CA ILE A 116 11.06 14.36 -5.76
C ILE A 116 12.11 15.34 -5.24
N ASN A 117 11.80 16.64 -5.20
CA ASN A 117 12.73 17.67 -4.73
C ASN A 117 12.92 17.68 -3.20
N GLN A 118 11.96 17.13 -2.45
CA GLN A 118 12.01 17.04 -0.99
C GLN A 118 12.51 15.69 -0.48
N ALA A 119 12.58 14.68 -1.33
CA ALA A 119 12.85 13.31 -0.90
C ALA A 119 14.23 13.18 -0.28
N VAL A 120 14.26 12.65 0.93
CA VAL A 120 15.47 12.13 1.57
C VAL A 120 15.93 10.89 0.81
N ASP A 121 17.17 10.91 0.35
CA ASP A 121 17.82 9.76 -0.24
C ASP A 121 18.09 8.77 0.91
N SER A 122 17.22 7.79 1.08
CA SER A 122 17.46 6.68 2.01
C SER A 122 17.35 5.38 1.25
N ASP A 123 18.46 4.65 1.24
CA ASP A 123 18.63 3.32 0.66
C ASP A 123 18.00 2.26 1.59
N ASP A 124 16.75 2.49 1.96
CA ASP A 124 16.05 1.74 2.99
C ASP A 124 15.39 0.51 2.38
N GLU A 125 16.07 -0.64 2.49
CA GLU A 125 15.60 -1.95 2.03
C GLU A 125 14.24 -2.37 2.63
N ALA A 126 13.73 -1.64 3.63
CA ALA A 126 12.42 -1.88 4.22
C ALA A 126 11.26 -1.19 3.47
N ILE A 127 11.47 -0.75 2.22
CA ILE A 127 10.45 -0.11 1.39
C ILE A 127 10.19 -1.00 0.17
N PRO A 128 8.92 -1.20 -0.25
CA PRO A 128 8.63 -1.99 -1.45
C PRO A 128 9.24 -1.35 -2.69
N ASP A 129 9.40 -2.18 -3.73
CA ASP A 129 10.01 -1.82 -5.01
C ASP A 129 9.11 -0.80 -5.76
N ALA A 130 9.27 0.47 -5.41
CA ALA A 130 8.46 1.57 -5.92
C ALA A 130 8.65 1.74 -7.44
N PRO A 131 7.67 2.36 -8.14
CA PRO A 131 7.83 2.66 -9.55
C PRO A 131 9.14 3.38 -9.83
N THR A 132 9.89 2.93 -10.83
CA THR A 132 11.18 3.55 -11.16
C THR A 132 10.95 4.85 -11.92
N LEU A 133 11.93 5.76 -11.92
CA LEU A 133 11.82 7.03 -12.67
C LEU A 133 11.59 6.81 -14.19
N ALA A 134 12.01 5.67 -14.74
CA ALA A 134 11.79 5.31 -16.14
C ALA A 134 10.35 4.84 -16.40
N GLU A 135 9.66 4.32 -15.39
CA GLU A 135 8.25 3.94 -15.45
C GLU A 135 7.31 5.14 -15.26
N MET A 136 7.81 6.24 -14.69
CA MET A 136 7.01 7.44 -14.46
C MET A 136 6.97 8.34 -15.70
N LEU A 137 5.77 8.82 -16.02
CA LEU A 137 5.51 9.83 -17.03
C LEU A 137 5.74 11.23 -16.48
N ASP A 138 6.25 12.10 -17.34
CA ASP A 138 6.21 13.54 -17.10
C ASP A 138 4.77 14.05 -17.27
N ASP A 139 4.42 15.09 -16.52
CA ASP A 139 3.11 15.69 -16.66
C ASP A 139 3.03 16.51 -17.95
N LEU A 140 2.28 16.01 -18.94
CA LEU A 140 2.06 16.68 -20.22
C LEU A 140 0.77 17.50 -20.15
N ASN A 141 0.91 18.77 -19.76
CA ASN A 141 -0.22 19.67 -19.60
C ASN A 141 -0.60 20.36 -20.93
N PHE A 142 -1.49 19.75 -21.70
CA PHE A 142 -2.00 20.28 -22.98
C PHE A 142 -3.41 20.87 -22.82
N GLU A 143 -3.62 21.87 -21.96
CA GLU A 143 -4.92 22.59 -21.83
C GLU A 143 -6.20 21.70 -21.84
N ASP A 144 -6.13 20.44 -21.39
CA ASP A 144 -7.24 19.49 -21.41
C ASP A 144 -7.65 19.18 -19.97
N SER A 145 -8.81 19.71 -19.59
CA SER A 145 -9.17 20.02 -18.20
C SER A 145 -9.87 18.88 -17.45
N GLU A 146 -9.67 17.62 -17.85
CA GLU A 146 -10.50 16.49 -17.36
C GLU A 146 -9.84 15.64 -16.25
N MET A 147 -8.55 15.85 -15.94
CA MET A 147 -7.83 15.11 -14.89
C MET A 147 -7.09 16.05 -13.93
N GLN A 148 -7.31 15.89 -12.63
CA GLN A 148 -6.65 16.68 -11.58
C GLN A 148 -5.87 15.80 -10.59
N ASP A 149 -4.85 16.42 -9.99
CA ASP A 149 -4.05 15.84 -8.93
C ASP A 149 -4.74 16.01 -7.57
N VAL A 150 -4.60 15.00 -6.72
CA VAL A 150 -5.01 15.06 -5.30
C VAL A 150 -3.86 15.60 -4.45
N ALA A 151 -3.48 16.86 -4.63
CA ALA A 151 -2.67 17.53 -3.60
C ALA A 151 -3.50 17.55 -2.32
N ALA A 152 -2.95 16.99 -1.22
CA ALA A 152 -3.64 16.91 0.06
C ALA A 152 -4.08 18.31 0.48
N GLU A 153 -5.39 18.57 0.46
CA GLU A 153 -5.97 19.76 1.07
C GLU A 153 -5.66 19.67 2.57
N SER A 154 -4.64 20.41 3.00
CA SER A 154 -4.43 20.70 4.41
C SER A 154 -5.68 21.41 4.92
N SER A 155 -6.40 20.79 5.83
CA SER A 155 -7.56 21.35 6.52
C SER A 155 -7.21 22.73 7.07
N GLN A 156 -7.67 23.79 6.41
CA GLN A 156 -7.70 25.12 7.00
C GLN A 156 -8.85 25.12 8.00
N GLU A 157 -8.56 24.79 9.26
CA GLU A 157 -9.44 25.07 10.39
C GLU A 157 -9.54 26.60 10.54
N GLU A 158 -10.63 27.18 10.06
CA GLU A 158 -11.01 28.54 10.44
C GLU A 158 -11.35 28.57 11.94
N PRO A 159 -10.76 29.48 12.73
CA PRO A 159 -11.07 29.57 14.16
C PRO A 159 -12.50 30.12 14.33
N MET A 160 -13.41 29.26 14.79
CA MET A 160 -14.76 29.65 15.21
C MET A 160 -14.68 30.72 16.32
N GLU A 161 -15.11 31.93 15.98
CA GLU A 161 -15.27 33.05 16.90
C GLU A 161 -16.38 32.71 17.91
N LYS A 162 -16.02 32.65 19.19
CA LYS A 162 -16.97 32.40 20.29
C LYS A 162 -17.86 33.63 20.49
N ALA A 163 -19.17 33.44 20.35
CA ALA A 163 -20.19 34.32 20.91
C ALA A 163 -20.57 33.87 22.34
#